data_AF-A0A498JGM5-F1
#
_entry.id   AF-A0A498JGM5-F1
#
_cell.length_a   1.000
_cell.length_b   1.000
_cell.length_c   1.000
_cell.angle_alpha   90.00
_cell.angle_beta   90.00
_cell.angle_gamma   90.00
#
_symmetry.space_group_name_H-M   'P 1'
#
loop_
_entity.id
_entity.type
_entity.pdbx_description
1 polymer ?
#
loop_
_entity_poly.entity_id
_entity_poly.type
_entity_poly.pdbx_seq_one_letter_code
_entity_poly.pdbx_strand_id
1 'polypeptide(L)'
;MADRKAMMIRTMKFMTNYFLSKKQFLIDHVLHPGRLNVSKVELDEKLAKLYYEVRDPNAIFVFKFRTHFEGGKSTGFGLIYYAVENAKKYEPKYRLIRKPQFL
;
A
#
# COMPACT_ATOMS: atom_id res chain seq x y z
N MET A 1 8.03 -1.16 -27.40
CA MET A 1 8.42 -0.48 -26.13
C MET A 1 7.32 0.53 -25.80
N ALA A 2 6.22 0.07 -25.20
CA ALA A 2 5.11 0.94 -24.84
C ALA A 2 5.21 1.28 -23.34
N ASP A 3 5.45 2.57 -23.10
CA ASP A 3 5.19 3.31 -21.88
C ASP A 3 5.94 2.90 -20.60
N ARG A 4 6.88 3.76 -20.20
CA ARG A 4 7.03 4.10 -18.78
C ARG A 4 5.68 4.64 -18.28
N LYS A 5 4.72 3.75 -17.98
CA LYS A 5 3.39 4.11 -17.48
C LYS A 5 3.55 4.68 -16.07
N ALA A 6 3.69 6.00 -16.01
CA ALA A 6 3.82 6.75 -14.78
C ALA A 6 2.57 6.54 -13.91
N MET A 7 2.70 5.67 -12.91
CA MET A 7 1.69 5.58 -11.85
C MET A 7 2.09 6.50 -10.70
N MET A 8 1.22 7.45 -10.42
CA MET A 8 1.39 8.45 -9.37
C MET A 8 0.53 8.06 -8.18
N ILE A 9 1.15 8.06 -7.00
CA ILE A 9 0.47 7.76 -5.75
C ILE A 9 0.41 9.06 -4.95
N ARG A 10 -0.80 9.46 -4.56
CA ARG A 10 -1.01 10.52 -3.58
C ARG A 10 -1.51 9.91 -2.28
N THR A 11 -0.87 10.28 -1.19
CA THR A 11 -1.25 9.87 0.16
C THR A 11 -1.77 11.07 0.95
N MET A 12 -2.78 10.84 1.80
CA MET A 12 -3.37 11.86 2.66
C MET A 12 -3.55 11.33 4.08
N LYS A 13 -3.79 12.24 5.04
CA LYS A 13 -4.07 11.91 6.44
C LYS A 13 -3.03 10.97 7.05
N PHE A 14 -1.76 11.27 6.79
CA PHE A 14 -0.65 10.48 7.31
C PHE A 14 -0.56 10.66 8.82
N MET A 15 -0.51 9.55 9.56
CA MET A 15 -0.49 9.53 11.00
C MET A 15 0.48 8.46 11.49
N THR A 16 1.40 8.85 12.36
CA THR A 16 2.29 7.91 13.05
C THR A 16 1.62 7.45 14.33
N ASN A 17 1.38 6.15 14.45
CA ASN A 17 0.83 5.53 15.65
C ASN A 17 1.92 4.72 16.36
N TYR A 18 2.49 5.30 17.41
CA TYR A 18 3.55 4.66 18.20
C TYR A 18 3.05 3.46 19.01
N PHE A 19 1.83 3.50 19.55
CA PHE A 19 1.24 2.38 20.32
C PHE A 19 1.13 1.09 19.50
N LEU A 20 0.80 1.22 18.21
CA LEU A 20 0.67 0.09 17.29
C LEU A 20 1.90 -0.08 16.40
N SER A 21 2.98 0.68 16.67
CA SER A 21 4.24 0.63 15.93
C SER A 21 4.04 0.67 14.40
N LYS A 22 3.14 1.55 13.95
CA LYS A 22 2.81 1.68 12.53
C LYS A 22 2.51 3.11 12.13
N LYS A 23 2.78 3.41 10.86
CA LYS A 23 2.31 4.60 10.17
C LYS A 23 1.09 4.23 9.35
N GLN A 24 0.05 5.05 9.41
CA GLN A 24 -1.19 4.82 8.70
C GLN A 24 -1.53 6.02 7.84
N PHE A 25 -2.06 5.77 6.65
CA PHE A 25 -2.43 6.81 5.70
C PHE A 25 -3.53 6.33 4.77
N LEU A 26 -4.24 7.31 4.22
CA LEU A 26 -5.13 7.09 3.10
C LEU A 26 -4.33 7.16 1.81
N ILE A 27 -4.53 6.19 0.93
CA ILE A 27 -4.11 6.28 -0.47
C ILE A 27 -5.28 6.94 -1.19
N ASP A 28 -5.19 8.25 -1.34
CA ASP A 28 -6.26 9.08 -1.87
C ASP A 28 -6.45 8.83 -3.37
N HIS A 29 -5.37 8.89 -4.15
CA HIS A 29 -5.43 8.56 -5.57
C HIS A 29 -4.19 7.78 -6.03
N VAL A 30 -4.44 6.57 -6.55
CA VAL A 30 -3.52 5.85 -7.45
C VAL A 30 -3.93 6.17 -8.88
N LEU A 31 -3.18 7.04 -9.54
CA LEU A 31 -3.40 7.41 -10.93
C LEU A 31 -2.64 6.45 -11.84
N HIS A 32 -3.36 5.84 -12.77
CA HIS A 32 -2.81 4.91 -13.75
C HIS A 32 -3.49 5.10 -15.11
N PRO A 33 -3.09 6.12 -15.89
CA PRO A 33 -3.73 6.44 -17.16
C PRO A 33 -3.58 5.27 -18.15
N GLY A 34 -4.69 4.89 -18.79
CA GLY A 34 -4.71 3.83 -19.80
C GLY A 34 -4.36 2.43 -19.29
N ARG A 35 -4.52 2.17 -17.98
CA ARG A 35 -4.45 0.83 -17.38
C ARG A 35 -5.74 0.59 -16.59
N LEU A 36 -6.14 -0.67 -16.45
CA LEU A 36 -7.34 -1.05 -15.71
C LEU A 36 -7.10 -1.07 -14.20
N ASN A 37 -6.28 -2.00 -13.73
CA ASN A 37 -5.98 -2.18 -12.31
C ASN A 37 -4.47 -2.32 -12.10
N VAL A 38 -4.03 -1.83 -10.95
CA VAL A 38 -2.66 -1.95 -10.47
C VAL A 38 -2.56 -3.15 -9.52
N SER A 39 -1.50 -3.94 -9.66
CA SER A 39 -1.24 -5.07 -8.76
C SER A 39 -0.75 -4.56 -7.39
N LYS A 40 -1.04 -5.32 -6.32
CA LYS A 40 -0.59 -4.95 -4.96
C LYS A 40 0.93 -4.97 -4.83
N VAL A 41 1.59 -5.89 -5.53
CA VAL A 41 3.06 -6.02 -5.54
C VAL A 41 3.71 -4.75 -6.09
N GLU A 42 3.22 -4.24 -7.22
CA GLU A 42 3.72 -2.97 -7.79
C GLU A 42 3.48 -1.77 -6.87
N LEU A 43 2.37 -1.78 -6.11
CA LEU A 43 2.09 -0.73 -5.11
C LEU A 43 3.03 -0.83 -3.92
N ASP A 44 3.27 -2.02 -3.40
CA ASP A 44 4.19 -2.26 -2.28
C ASP A 44 5.60 -1.77 -2.65
N GLU A 45 6.10 -2.10 -3.85
CA GLU A 45 7.41 -1.64 -4.34
C GLU A 45 7.51 -0.13 -4.49
N LYS A 46 6.47 0.52 -5.03
CA LYS A 46 6.48 1.98 -5.16
C LYS A 46 6.34 2.68 -3.82
N LEU A 47 5.53 2.15 -2.91
CA LEU A 47 5.39 2.70 -1.56
C LEU A 47 6.70 2.56 -0.78
N ALA A 48 7.42 1.43 -0.93
CA ALA A 48 8.75 1.24 -0.35
C ALA A 48 9.75 2.28 -0.88
N LYS A 49 9.73 2.57 -2.18
CA LYS A 49 10.58 3.60 -2.80
C LYS A 49 10.20 5.03 -2.40
N LEU A 50 8.91 5.31 -2.27
CA LEU A 50 8.39 6.64 -1.89
C LEU A 50 8.71 6.96 -0.42
N TYR A 51 8.55 5.99 0.46
CA TYR A 51 8.81 6.12 1.88
C TYR A 51 10.10 5.42 2.24
N TYR A 52 11.24 6.04 1.92
CA TYR A 52 12.63 5.60 2.15
C TYR A 52 12.93 4.95 3.52
N GLU A 53 12.04 5.09 4.50
CA GLU A 53 12.10 4.50 5.83
C GLU A 53 11.75 2.99 5.87
N VAL A 54 11.18 2.44 4.80
CA VAL A 54 10.78 1.02 4.76
C VAL A 54 11.95 0.14 4.33
N ARG A 55 12.56 -0.54 5.31
CA ARG A 55 13.60 -1.55 5.06
C ARG A 55 13.07 -2.81 4.37
N ASP A 56 11.88 -3.26 4.80
CA ASP A 56 11.24 -4.47 4.29
C ASP A 56 9.90 -4.15 3.63
N PRO A 57 9.73 -4.39 2.30
CA PRO A 57 8.46 -4.22 1.62
C PRO A 57 7.32 -5.05 2.23
N ASN A 58 7.68 -6.14 2.92
CA ASN A 58 6.75 -7.03 3.62
C ASN A 58 6.06 -6.38 4.84
N ALA A 59 6.61 -5.28 5.37
CA ALA A 59 5.99 -4.51 6.45
C ALA A 59 4.91 -3.54 5.94
N ILE A 60 4.71 -3.44 4.61
CA ILE A 60 3.69 -2.61 3.97
C ILE A 60 2.41 -3.42 3.77
N PHE A 61 1.28 -2.89 4.21
CA PHE A 61 -0.04 -3.47 4.01
C PHE A 61 -0.95 -2.49 3.29
N VAL A 62 -1.49 -2.96 2.17
CA VAL A 62 -2.37 -2.17 1.31
C VAL A 62 -3.68 -2.92 1.13
N PHE A 63 -4.80 -2.27 1.44
CA PHE A 63 -6.11 -2.94 1.49
C PHE A 63 -7.27 -2.00 1.20
N LYS A 64 -8.46 -2.61 1.03
CA LYS A 64 -9.73 -1.91 0.74
C LYS A 64 -9.62 -0.94 -0.44
N PHE A 65 -9.02 -1.40 -1.54
CA PHE A 65 -9.01 -0.62 -2.77
C PHE A 65 -10.39 -0.55 -3.39
N ARG A 66 -10.82 0.66 -3.74
CA ARG A 66 -12.03 0.94 -4.51
C ARG A 66 -11.66 1.77 -5.73
N THR A 67 -11.97 1.25 -6.90
CA THR A 67 -11.88 1.98 -8.17
C THR A 67 -13.04 2.96 -8.28
N HIS A 68 -12.75 4.17 -8.74
CA HIS A 68 -13.80 5.14 -9.07
C HIS A 68 -14.57 4.69 -10.31
N PHE A 69 -15.81 5.18 -10.41
CA PHE A 69 -16.56 5.10 -11.65
C PHE A 69 -15.75 5.81 -12.76
N GLU A 70 -15.78 5.27 -13.98
CA GLU A 70 -14.92 5.66 -15.12
C GLU A 70 -13.48 5.10 -15.10
N GLY A 71 -13.01 4.53 -13.98
CA GLY A 71 -11.68 3.90 -13.89
C GLY A 71 -10.52 4.90 -13.79
N GLY A 72 -9.28 4.43 -13.94
CA GLY A 72 -8.05 5.25 -13.94
C GLY A 72 -7.64 5.87 -12.59
N LYS A 73 -8.55 5.90 -11.61
CA LYS A 73 -8.32 6.30 -10.22
C LYS A 73 -8.76 5.21 -9.25
N SER A 74 -7.89 4.87 -8.31
CA SER A 74 -8.23 4.00 -7.18
C SER A 74 -7.91 4.67 -5.85
N THR A 75 -8.82 4.52 -4.90
CA THR A 75 -8.64 4.90 -3.49
C THR A 75 -8.36 3.66 -2.67
N GLY A 76 -7.62 3.77 -1.58
CA GLY A 76 -7.36 2.65 -0.68
C GLY A 76 -6.72 3.09 0.63
N PHE A 77 -6.35 2.11 1.46
CA PHE A 77 -5.67 2.36 2.73
C PHE A 77 -4.29 1.72 2.72
N GLY A 78 -3.34 2.41 3.34
CA GLY A 78 -1.97 1.97 3.52
C GLY A 78 -1.55 1.97 4.99
N LEU A 79 -0.87 0.91 5.39
CA LEU A 79 -0.21 0.79 6.69
C LEU A 79 1.25 0.40 6.45
N ILE A 80 2.15 1.03 7.19
CA ILE A 80 3.57 0.70 7.19
C ILE A 80 3.95 0.39 8.64
N TYR A 81 4.35 -0.83 8.90
CA TYR A 81 4.89 -1.22 10.20
C TYR A 81 6.38 -0.94 10.27
N TYR A 82 6.90 -0.66 11.47
CA TYR A 82 8.35 -0.55 11.68
C TYR A 82 9.07 -1.91 11.55
N ALA A 83 8.38 -3.01 11.88
CA ALA A 83 8.91 -4.36 11.83
C ALA A 83 7.81 -5.38 11.46
N VAL A 84 8.22 -6.49 10.83
CA VAL A 84 7.31 -7.56 10.40
C VAL A 84 6.64 -8.28 11.60
N GLU A 85 7.33 -8.38 12.73
CA GLU A 85 6.80 -8.99 13.94
C GLU A 85 5.63 -8.19 14.52
N ASN A 86 5.74 -6.86 14.49
CA ASN A 86 4.65 -5.96 14.89
C ASN A 86 3.44 -6.11 13.98
N ALA A 87 3.68 -6.30 12.67
CA ALA A 87 2.59 -6.58 11.74
C ALA A 87 1.85 -7.86 12.12
N LYS A 88 2.56 -8.96 12.43
CA LYS A 88 1.93 -10.23 12.85
C LYS A 88 1.11 -10.10 14.14
N LYS A 89 1.56 -9.27 15.08
CA LYS A 89 0.89 -9.06 16.37
C LYS A 89 -0.39 -8.23 16.26
N TYR A 90 -0.36 -7.16 15.47
CA TYR A 90 -1.43 -6.16 15.44
C TYR A 90 -2.36 -6.26 14.22
N GLU A 91 -1.97 -6.95 13.14
CA GLU A 91 -2.85 -7.14 11.99
C GLU A 91 -3.91 -8.22 12.25
N PRO A 92 -5.14 -8.04 11.76
CA PRO A 92 -6.12 -9.10 11.71
C PRO A 92 -5.64 -10.29 10.85
N LYS A 93 -5.90 -11.52 11.32
CA LYS A 93 -5.48 -12.78 10.67
C LYS A 93 -5.81 -12.84 9.17
N TYR A 94 -7.00 -12.38 8.76
CA TYR A 94 -7.42 -12.41 7.35
C TYR A 94 -6.55 -11.57 6.41
N ARG A 95 -5.88 -10.52 6.91
CA ARG A 95 -4.96 -9.71 6.09
C ARG A 95 -3.60 -10.36 5.95
N LEU A 96 -3.14 -11.04 7.01
CA LEU A 96 -1.90 -11.82 6.99
C LEU A 96 -1.98 -12.95 5.96
N ILE A 97 -3.09 -13.71 5.95
CA ILE A 97 -3.31 -14.82 5.00
C ILE A 97 -3.35 -14.33 3.54
N ARG A 98 -3.82 -13.09 3.30
CA ARG A 98 -3.90 -12.49 1.95
C ARG A 98 -2.57 -11.93 1.45
N LYS A 99 -1.53 -11.90 2.29
CA LYS A 99 -0.18 -11.53 1.87
C LYS A 99 0.57 -12.81 1.47
N PRO A 100 1.08 -12.89 0.24
CA PRO A 100 1.67 -14.12 -0.29
C PRO A 100 2.93 -14.60 0.45
N GLN A 101 3.62 -13.71 1.19
CA GLN A 101 4.86 -14.03 1.90
C GLN A 101 4.68 -14.76 3.24
N PHE A 102 3.45 -14.87 3.76
CA PHE A 102 3.14 -15.50 5.05
C PHE A 102 2.37 -16.83 4.92
N LEU A 103 2.27 -17.34 3.70
CA LEU A 103 1.85 -18.70 3.34
C LEU A 103 3.10 -19.49 2.94
#